data_AF-U6DP49-F1
#
_entry.id   AF-U6DP49-F1
#
_cell.length_a   1.000
_cell.length_b   1.000
_cell.length_c   1.000
_cell.angle_alpha   90.00
_cell.angle_beta   90.00
_cell.angle_gamma   90.00
#
_symmetry.space_group_name_H-M   'P 1'
#
loop_
_entity.id
_entity.type
_entity.pdbx_description
1 polymer ?
#
loop_
_entity_poly.entity_id
_entity_poly.type
_entity_poly.pdbx_seq_one_letter_code
_entity_poly.pdbx_strand_id
1 'polypeptide(L)'
;APTTEEDKKAAEKKREDKAKKKHDRKSKRLDEEEEDNEGGEWERVRGGVPLVKEKPKMFAKGTEITHAVVIKKLNEILQARGKKGTDRAAQIELLQLLVQIASENNLGEGVIVKIKFNIIASLYDYNPNLATYMKPEMWQKCLDCINELMDILFANPNIFVGENILEESENLHNV
;
A
#
# COMPACT_ATOMS: atom_id res chain seq x y z
N ALA A 1 -62.00 -9.75 14.75
CA ALA A 1 -61.41 -10.40 15.93
C ALA A 1 -60.48 -9.40 16.60
N PRO A 2 -60.62 -9.11 17.90
CA PRO A 2 -59.71 -8.21 18.58
C PRO A 2 -58.40 -8.96 18.79
N THR A 3 -57.31 -8.48 18.19
CA THR A 3 -55.96 -8.95 18.52
C THR A 3 -55.73 -8.64 19.99
N THR A 4 -55.61 -9.69 20.81
CA THR A 4 -55.43 -9.58 22.26
C THR A 4 -54.11 -8.87 22.54
N GLU A 5 -54.02 -8.15 23.66
CA GLU A 5 -52.78 -7.51 24.13
C GLU A 5 -51.58 -8.48 24.16
N GLU A 6 -51.86 -9.77 24.35
CA GLU A 6 -50.86 -10.84 24.35
C GLU A 6 -50.19 -11.04 22.98
N ASP A 7 -50.94 -10.91 21.87
CA ASP A 7 -50.39 -11.02 20.51
C ASP A 7 -49.44 -9.86 20.19
N LYS A 8 -49.75 -8.66 20.70
CA LYS A 8 -48.88 -7.48 20.54
C LYS A 8 -47.59 -7.63 21.33
N LYS A 9 -47.67 -8.11 22.58
CA LYS A 9 -46.47 -8.38 23.41
C LYS A 9 -45.60 -9.49 22.81
N ALA A 10 -46.19 -10.52 22.22
CA ALA A 10 -45.45 -11.57 21.54
C ALA A 10 -44.71 -11.06 20.28
N ALA A 11 -45.34 -10.15 19.52
CA ALA A 11 -44.74 -9.54 18.34
C ALA A 11 -43.57 -8.60 18.69
N GLU A 12 -43.69 -7.80 19.76
CA GLU A 12 -42.61 -6.93 20.24
C GLU A 12 -41.40 -7.74 20.73
N LYS A 13 -41.63 -8.79 21.53
CA LYS A 13 -40.56 -9.66 22.02
C LYS A 13 -39.78 -10.31 20.88
N LYS A 14 -40.48 -10.77 19.84
CA LYS A 14 -39.85 -11.38 18.64
C LYS A 14 -39.04 -10.37 17.82
N ARG A 15 -39.42 -9.09 17.83
CA ARG A 15 -38.69 -8.01 17.16
C ARG A 15 -37.43 -7.62 17.93
N GLU A 16 -37.50 -7.61 19.26
CA GLU A 16 -36.35 -7.34 20.13
C GLU A 16 -35.29 -8.45 20.04
N ASP A 17 -35.71 -9.72 20.06
CA ASP A 17 -34.80 -10.87 19.89
C ASP A 17 -34.07 -10.84 18.54
N LYS A 18 -34.77 -10.43 17.48
CA LYS A 18 -34.18 -10.30 16.14
C LYS A 18 -33.20 -9.12 16.05
N ALA A 19 -33.45 -8.05 16.81
CA ALA A 19 -32.54 -6.91 16.93
C ALA A 19 -31.27 -7.27 17.71
N LYS A 20 -31.41 -7.96 18.85
CA LYS A 20 -30.28 -8.49 19.64
C LYS A 20 -29.41 -9.43 18.83
N LYS A 21 -30.00 -10.38 18.09
CA LYS A 21 -29.25 -11.30 17.21
C LYS A 21 -28.52 -10.60 16.06
N LYS A 22 -29.05 -9.47 15.57
CA LYS A 22 -28.38 -8.66 14.53
C LYS A 22 -27.23 -7.83 15.10
N HIS A 23 -27.39 -7.31 16.33
CA HIS A 23 -26.33 -6.61 17.05
C HIS A 23 -25.17 -7.56 17.39
N ASP A 24 -25.48 -8.75 17.90
CA ASP A 24 -24.49 -9.78 18.26
C ASP A 24 -23.67 -10.24 17.04
N ARG A 25 -24.33 -10.46 15.90
CA ARG A 25 -23.65 -10.75 14.61
C ARG A 25 -22.78 -9.60 14.10
N LYS A 26 -23.12 -8.35 14.43
CA LYS A 26 -22.32 -7.18 14.04
C LYS A 26 -21.12 -7.01 14.96
N SER A 27 -21.29 -7.26 16.26
CA SER A 27 -20.20 -7.27 17.25
C SER A 27 -19.17 -8.34 16.90
N LYS A 28 -19.62 -9.56 16.63
CA LYS A 28 -18.72 -10.67 16.25
C LYS A 28 -17.92 -10.41 14.97
N ARG A 29 -18.49 -9.67 14.00
CA ARG A 29 -17.77 -9.27 12.78
C ARG A 29 -16.74 -8.16 13.02
N LEU A 30 -17.00 -7.29 13.99
CA LEU A 30 -16.01 -6.28 14.41
C LEU A 30 -14.88 -6.94 15.19
N ASP A 31 -15.18 -7.93 16.04
CA ASP A 31 -14.16 -8.73 16.73
C ASP A 31 -13.31 -9.55 15.74
N GLU A 32 -13.90 -10.15 14.69
CA GLU A 32 -13.13 -10.85 13.63
C GLU A 32 -12.27 -9.89 12.78
N GLU A 33 -12.67 -8.62 12.62
CA GLU A 33 -11.84 -7.58 11.98
C GLU A 33 -10.74 -7.02 12.92
N GLU A 34 -10.91 -7.12 14.24
CA GLU A 34 -9.90 -6.74 15.25
C GLU A 34 -8.95 -7.90 15.63
N GLU A 35 -9.35 -9.17 15.50
CA GLU A 35 -8.50 -10.35 15.76
C GLU A 35 -7.40 -10.55 14.71
N ASP A 36 -7.55 -10.01 13.49
CA ASP A 36 -6.45 -9.94 12.50
C ASP A 36 -5.40 -8.86 12.86
N ASN A 37 -5.58 -8.20 14.01
CA ASN A 37 -4.64 -7.29 14.66
C ASN A 37 -4.19 -7.79 16.05
N GLU A 38 -4.14 -9.12 16.27
CA GLU A 38 -3.49 -9.73 17.43
C GLU A 38 -1.97 -9.50 17.43
N GLY A 39 -1.58 -8.32 17.91
CA GLY A 39 -0.21 -7.91 18.20
C GLY A 39 -0.09 -7.39 19.63
N GLY A 40 -0.43 -8.22 20.63
CA GLY A 40 -0.08 -8.02 22.04
C GLY A 40 -0.76 -6.83 22.74
N GLU A 41 -1.20 -7.06 23.98
CA GLU A 41 -1.73 -6.05 24.88
C GLU A 41 -0.63 -5.01 25.21
N TRP A 42 -0.61 -3.88 24.51
CA TRP A 42 0.36 -2.81 24.77
C TRP A 42 -0.08 -1.97 25.96
N GLU A 43 0.73 -2.00 27.02
CA GLU A 43 0.58 -1.12 28.18
C GLU A 43 0.85 0.35 27.76
N ARG A 44 -0.13 1.23 28.03
CA ARG A 44 -0.09 2.64 27.63
C ARG A 44 0.92 3.42 28.48
N VAL A 45 2.18 3.52 28.03
CA VAL A 45 3.20 4.37 28.67
C VAL A 45 2.82 5.86 28.56
N ARG A 46 2.88 6.57 29.68
CA ARG A 46 2.53 7.99 29.78
C ARG A 46 3.61 8.85 29.11
N GLY A 47 3.22 9.52 28.02
CA GLY A 47 3.77 10.82 27.61
C GLY A 47 5.27 10.92 27.39
N GLY A 48 5.75 10.38 26.28
CA GLY A 48 6.98 10.84 25.63
C GLY A 48 6.64 11.82 24.52
N VAL A 49 7.47 12.86 24.34
CA VAL A 49 7.44 13.83 23.22
C VAL A 49 7.10 13.10 21.91
N PRO A 50 6.23 13.65 21.03
CA PRO A 50 5.92 12.99 19.76
C PRO A 50 7.23 12.63 19.06
N LEU A 51 7.56 11.33 18.99
CA LEU A 51 8.47 10.86 17.97
C LEU A 51 7.75 11.19 16.68
N VAL A 52 8.08 12.34 16.10
CA VAL A 52 7.95 12.56 14.68
C VAL A 52 8.51 11.28 14.07
N LYS A 53 7.65 10.45 13.47
CA LYS A 53 8.08 9.26 12.74
C LYS A 53 9.04 9.80 11.69
N GLU A 54 10.34 9.81 12.01
CA GLU A 54 11.36 10.20 11.06
C GLU A 54 11.12 9.26 9.87
N LYS A 55 10.88 9.85 8.70
CA LYS A 55 10.75 9.08 7.46
C LYS A 55 11.87 8.03 7.44
N PRO A 56 11.58 6.76 7.13
CA PRO A 56 12.58 5.70 7.16
C PRO A 56 13.86 6.17 6.45
N LYS A 57 14.98 6.21 7.17
CA LYS A 57 16.28 6.59 6.60
C LYS A 57 16.70 5.50 5.62
N MET A 58 16.40 5.71 4.35
CA MET A 58 16.60 4.70 3.30
C MET A 58 18.08 4.47 2.96
N PHE A 59 18.89 5.52 3.11
CA PHE A 59 20.35 5.51 2.97
C PHE A 59 20.99 6.12 4.21
N ALA A 60 22.19 5.65 4.56
CA ALA A 60 22.97 6.25 5.64
C ALA A 60 23.42 7.67 5.25
N LYS A 61 23.46 8.59 6.21
CA LYS A 61 23.99 9.95 6.00
C LYS A 61 25.42 9.85 5.46
N GLY A 62 25.70 10.51 4.33
CA GLY A 62 27.02 10.49 3.68
C GLY A 62 27.20 9.39 2.63
N THR A 63 26.19 8.57 2.34
CA THR A 63 26.22 7.66 1.18
C THR A 63 26.10 8.49 -0.09
N GLU A 64 27.06 8.35 -1.01
CA GLU A 64 26.94 8.91 -2.35
C GLU A 64 25.84 8.14 -3.10
N ILE A 65 24.83 8.88 -3.57
CA ILE A 65 23.67 8.31 -4.24
C ILE A 65 24.03 8.14 -5.72
N THR A 66 24.26 6.89 -6.11
CA THR A 66 24.56 6.50 -7.51
C THR A 66 23.48 5.56 -8.05
N HIS A 67 23.42 5.39 -9.38
CA HIS A 67 22.47 4.45 -10.01
C HIS A 67 22.56 3.04 -9.40
N ALA A 68 23.78 2.53 -9.21
CA ALA A 68 24.01 1.18 -8.69
C ALA A 68 23.44 1.01 -7.27
N VAL A 69 23.59 2.01 -6.40
CA VAL A 69 23.07 1.99 -5.03
C VAL A 69 21.54 2.02 -5.02
N VAL A 70 20.93 2.83 -5.89
CA VAL A 70 19.47 2.91 -6.01
C VAL A 70 18.87 1.62 -6.58
N ILE A 71 19.49 1.03 -7.61
CA ILE A 71 19.04 -0.25 -8.19
C ILE A 71 19.18 -1.38 -7.17
N LYS A 72 20.29 -1.44 -6.43
CA LYS A 72 20.45 -2.40 -5.34
C LYS A 72 19.34 -2.24 -4.30
N LYS A 73 19.01 -1.01 -3.93
CA LYS A 73 17.96 -0.74 -2.94
C LYS A 73 16.58 -1.11 -3.46
N LEU A 74 16.29 -0.83 -4.73
CA LEU A 74 15.08 -1.27 -5.41
C LEU A 74 14.95 -2.80 -5.29
N ASN A 75 15.98 -3.55 -5.66
CA ASN A 75 15.97 -5.01 -5.61
C ASN A 75 15.76 -5.55 -4.18
N GLU A 76 16.34 -4.93 -3.16
CA GLU A 76 16.07 -5.27 -1.76
C GLU A 76 14.59 -5.13 -1.40
N ILE A 77 13.94 -4.04 -1.83
CA ILE A 77 12.51 -3.81 -1.59
C ILE A 77 11.67 -4.86 -2.33
N LEU A 78 12.00 -5.13 -3.60
CA LEU A 78 11.28 -6.11 -4.44
C LEU A 78 11.39 -7.53 -3.91
N GLN A 79 12.51 -7.92 -3.31
CA GLN A 79 12.66 -9.23 -2.67
C GLN A 79 11.71 -9.45 -1.49
N ALA A 80 11.20 -8.40 -0.87
CA ALA A 80 10.21 -8.49 0.20
C ALA A 80 8.76 -8.54 -0.35
N ARG A 81 8.54 -8.18 -1.62
CA ARG A 81 7.20 -8.08 -2.22
C ARG A 81 6.50 -9.43 -2.21
N GLY A 82 5.21 -9.43 -1.86
CA GLY A 82 4.36 -10.63 -1.81
C GLY A 82 4.66 -11.62 -0.68
N LYS A 83 5.68 -11.38 0.17
CA LYS A 83 5.97 -12.25 1.31
C LYS A 83 4.96 -12.03 2.45
N LYS A 84 4.64 -13.11 3.15
CA LYS A 84 3.81 -13.07 4.36
C LYS A 84 4.54 -12.27 5.44
N GLY A 85 3.88 -11.28 6.04
CA GLY A 85 4.46 -10.39 7.07
C GLY A 85 5.07 -9.10 6.53
N THR A 86 5.03 -8.86 5.21
CA THR A 86 5.45 -7.59 4.62
C THR A 86 4.31 -6.58 4.61
N ASP A 87 4.57 -5.38 5.12
CA ASP A 87 3.64 -4.26 5.02
C ASP A 87 3.65 -3.68 3.60
N ARG A 88 2.53 -3.88 2.90
CA ARG A 88 2.31 -3.41 1.52
C ARG A 88 2.26 -1.89 1.42
N ALA A 89 1.73 -1.21 2.43
CA ALA A 89 1.69 0.25 2.45
C ALA A 89 3.11 0.81 2.60
N ALA A 90 3.88 0.26 3.53
CA ALA A 90 5.29 0.64 3.72
C ALA A 90 6.14 0.38 2.47
N GLN A 91 5.89 -0.70 1.72
CA GLN A 91 6.58 -0.95 0.44
C GLN A 91 6.33 0.16 -0.58
N ILE A 92 5.08 0.60 -0.73
CA ILE A 92 4.73 1.67 -1.66
C ILE A 92 5.40 2.99 -1.22
N GLU A 93 5.36 3.31 0.07
CA GLU A 93 6.03 4.51 0.61
C GLU A 93 7.55 4.49 0.40
N LEU A 94 8.19 3.32 0.59
CA LEU A 94 9.62 3.14 0.32
C LEU A 94 9.94 3.35 -1.17
N LEU A 95 9.13 2.82 -2.08
CA LEU A 95 9.35 3.01 -3.52
C LEU A 95 9.14 4.48 -3.94
N GLN A 96 8.13 5.15 -3.40
CA GLN A 96 7.88 6.58 -3.65
C GLN A 96 9.04 7.45 -3.17
N LEU A 97 9.57 7.17 -1.98
CA LEU A 97 10.74 7.87 -1.46
C LEU A 97 11.98 7.57 -2.31
N LEU A 98 12.10 6.38 -2.91
CA LEU A 98 13.23 6.01 -3.76
C LEU A 98 13.20 6.79 -5.08
N VAL A 99 12.01 7.01 -5.67
CA VAL A 99 11.83 7.90 -6.82
C VAL A 99 12.25 9.32 -6.47
N GLN A 100 11.81 9.84 -5.32
CA GLN A 100 12.18 11.19 -4.89
C GLN A 100 13.70 11.34 -4.79
N ILE A 101 14.38 10.38 -4.15
CA ILE A 101 15.84 10.40 -4.02
C ILE A 101 16.53 10.30 -5.38
N ALA A 102 16.04 9.45 -6.29
CA ALA A 102 16.60 9.31 -7.64
C ALA A 102 16.46 10.62 -8.45
N SER A 103 15.33 11.30 -8.32
CA SER A 103 15.08 12.59 -8.98
C SER A 103 15.95 13.70 -8.39
N GLU A 104 16.04 13.80 -7.06
CA GLU A 104 16.89 14.78 -6.36
C GLU A 104 18.38 14.65 -6.69
N ASN A 105 18.84 13.44 -7.01
CA ASN A 105 20.24 13.17 -7.39
C ASN A 105 20.45 13.11 -8.91
N ASN A 106 19.45 13.49 -9.71
CA ASN A 106 19.48 13.52 -11.18
C ASN A 106 20.01 12.21 -11.80
N LEU A 107 19.58 11.06 -11.27
CA LEU A 107 19.98 9.72 -11.75
C LEU A 107 19.34 9.32 -13.10
N GLY A 108 18.87 10.27 -13.89
CA GLY A 108 18.25 10.04 -15.19
C GLY A 108 16.85 9.41 -15.14
N GLU A 109 16.14 9.62 -16.24
CA GLU A 109 14.75 9.18 -16.39
C GLU A 109 14.60 7.66 -16.43
N GLY A 110 15.61 6.92 -16.92
CA GLY A 110 15.58 5.46 -16.96
C GLY A 110 15.39 4.83 -15.57
N VAL A 111 16.10 5.33 -14.56
CA VAL A 111 15.95 4.85 -13.16
C VAL A 111 14.57 5.22 -12.62
N ILE A 112 14.10 6.44 -12.89
CA ILE A 112 12.78 6.92 -12.44
C ILE A 112 11.67 6.04 -13.02
N VAL A 113 11.71 5.80 -14.34
CA VAL A 113 10.77 4.94 -15.07
C VAL A 113 10.76 3.52 -14.48
N LYS A 114 11.94 2.92 -14.25
CA LYS A 114 12.04 1.58 -13.66
C LYS A 114 11.42 1.49 -12.27
N ILE A 115 11.63 2.48 -11.40
CA ILE A 115 11.02 2.49 -10.06
C ILE A 115 9.51 2.74 -10.17
N LYS A 116 9.04 3.63 -11.07
CA LYS A 116 7.62 3.90 -11.29
C LYS A 116 6.83 2.65 -11.73
N PHE A 117 7.38 1.82 -12.61
CA PHE A 117 6.78 0.52 -12.94
C PHE A 117 6.58 -0.35 -11.69
N ASN A 118 7.57 -0.39 -10.80
CA ASN A 118 7.50 -1.16 -9.57
C ASN A 118 6.51 -0.58 -8.54
N ILE A 119 6.28 0.74 -8.52
CA ILE A 119 5.23 1.38 -7.73
C ILE A 119 3.86 0.93 -8.21
N ILE A 120 3.61 1.00 -9.53
CA ILE A 120 2.33 0.60 -10.13
C ILE A 120 2.06 -0.88 -9.83
N ALA A 121 3.06 -1.74 -10.00
CA ALA A 121 2.94 -3.15 -9.69
C ALA A 121 2.65 -3.41 -8.19
N SER A 122 3.31 -2.68 -7.28
CA SER A 122 3.03 -2.75 -5.83
C SER A 122 1.65 -2.24 -5.45
N LEU A 123 1.11 -1.25 -6.17
CA LEU A 123 -0.25 -0.75 -5.97
C LEU A 123 -1.29 -1.79 -6.36
N TYR A 124 -1.08 -2.54 -7.43
CA TYR A 124 -1.95 -3.66 -7.78
C TYR A 124 -1.91 -4.79 -6.73
N ASP A 125 -0.74 -5.07 -6.16
CA ASP A 125 -0.58 -6.08 -5.11
C ASP A 125 -1.07 -5.64 -3.73
N TYR A 126 -1.45 -4.36 -3.57
CA TYR A 126 -1.93 -3.83 -2.30
C TYR A 126 -3.13 -4.64 -1.78
N ASN A 127 -4.03 -5.03 -2.69
CA ASN A 127 -5.13 -5.92 -2.38
C ASN A 127 -4.71 -7.38 -2.64
N PRO A 128 -4.55 -8.22 -1.60
CA PRO A 128 -4.16 -9.62 -1.79
C PRO A 128 -5.23 -10.48 -2.48
N ASN A 129 -6.48 -10.03 -2.48
CA ASN A 129 -7.59 -10.75 -3.10
C ASN A 129 -7.91 -10.15 -4.48
N LEU A 130 -7.56 -10.88 -5.54
CA LEU A 130 -7.81 -10.50 -6.94
C LEU A 130 -9.30 -10.34 -7.29
N ALA A 131 -10.20 -10.94 -6.52
CA ALA A 131 -11.65 -10.79 -6.72
C ALA A 131 -12.21 -9.50 -6.08
N THR A 132 -11.38 -8.73 -5.35
CA THR A 132 -11.80 -7.47 -4.70
C THR A 132 -11.38 -6.26 -5.51
N TYR A 133 -12.18 -5.20 -5.43
CA TYR A 133 -11.88 -3.93 -6.08
C TYR A 133 -10.82 -3.15 -5.29
N MET A 134 -10.02 -2.35 -5.99
CA MET A 134 -9.10 -1.40 -5.39
C MET A 134 -9.85 -0.26 -4.71
N LYS A 135 -9.44 0.13 -3.50
CA LYS A 135 -10.02 1.30 -2.82
C LYS A 135 -9.82 2.57 -3.68
N PRO A 136 -10.79 3.49 -3.74
CA PRO A 136 -10.70 4.68 -4.59
C PRO A 136 -9.42 5.50 -4.38
N GLU A 137 -8.94 5.59 -3.14
CA GLU A 137 -7.73 6.36 -2.80
C GLU A 137 -6.46 5.70 -3.39
N MET A 138 -6.40 4.38 -3.41
CA MET A 138 -5.28 3.63 -3.99
C MET A 138 -5.36 3.60 -5.52
N TRP A 139 -6.59 3.54 -6.05
CA TRP A 139 -6.83 3.62 -7.49
C TRP A 139 -6.42 4.98 -8.05
N GLN A 140 -6.78 6.08 -7.38
CA GLN A 140 -6.37 7.42 -7.78
C GLN A 140 -4.85 7.54 -7.81
N LYS A 141 -4.16 7.09 -6.75
CA LYS A 141 -2.68 7.06 -6.71
C LYS A 141 -2.09 6.24 -7.86
N CYS A 142 -2.70 5.12 -8.21
CA CYS A 142 -2.27 4.28 -9.33
C CYS A 142 -2.41 5.03 -10.66
N LEU A 143 -3.56 5.67 -10.88
CA LEU A 143 -3.81 6.46 -12.07
C LEU A 143 -2.83 7.63 -12.20
N ASP A 144 -2.58 8.35 -11.10
CA ASP A 144 -1.62 9.47 -11.07
C ASP A 144 -0.21 8.96 -11.42
N CYS A 145 0.22 7.82 -10.85
CA CYS A 145 1.51 7.22 -11.19
C CYS A 145 1.61 6.79 -12.66
N ILE A 146 0.54 6.26 -13.24
CA ILE A 146 0.49 5.88 -14.66
C ILE A 146 0.59 7.12 -15.55
N ASN A 147 -0.16 8.17 -15.24
CA ASN A 147 -0.12 9.42 -16.01
C ASN A 147 1.29 10.04 -15.98
N GLU A 148 1.90 10.16 -14.80
CA GLU A 148 3.26 10.68 -14.68
C GLU A 148 4.28 9.80 -15.43
N LEU A 149 4.11 8.47 -15.41
CA LEU A 149 4.96 7.57 -16.17
C LEU A 149 4.82 7.80 -17.69
N MET A 150 3.58 7.94 -18.18
CA MET A 150 3.31 8.21 -19.59
C MET A 150 3.87 9.57 -20.01
N ASP A 151 3.75 10.60 -19.18
CA ASP A 151 4.30 11.93 -19.44
C ASP A 151 5.83 11.88 -19.61
N ILE A 152 6.53 11.13 -18.75
CA ILE A 152 7.98 10.93 -18.85
C ILE A 152 8.33 10.20 -20.16
N LEU A 153 7.60 9.13 -20.50
CA LEU A 153 7.87 8.35 -21.71
C LEU A 153 7.60 9.16 -22.99
N PHE A 154 6.55 9.99 -23.02
CA PHE A 154 6.27 10.85 -24.17
C PHE A 154 7.28 12.00 -24.30
N ALA A 155 7.79 12.52 -23.18
CA ALA A 155 8.84 13.54 -23.20
C ALA A 155 10.21 12.97 -23.68
N ASN A 156 10.44 11.67 -23.52
CA ASN A 156 11.71 11.01 -23.80
C ASN A 156 11.56 9.87 -24.82
N PRO A 157 11.38 10.17 -26.12
CA PRO A 157 11.11 9.17 -27.16
C PRO A 157 12.28 8.20 -27.43
N ASN A 158 13.45 8.46 -26.85
CA ASN A 158 14.61 7.59 -26.90
C ASN A 158 14.61 6.48 -25.82
N ILE A 159 13.69 6.54 -24.85
CA ILE A 159 13.52 5.47 -23.86
C ILE A 159 12.69 4.35 -24.49
N PHE A 160 13.28 3.16 -24.57
CA PHE A 160 12.60 1.95 -25.02
C PHE A 160 12.24 1.09 -23.81
N VAL A 161 10.96 0.74 -23.68
CA VAL A 161 10.44 -0.11 -22.60
C VAL A 161 9.82 -1.38 -23.20
N GLY A 162 10.09 -2.53 -22.59
CA GLY A 162 9.50 -3.79 -23.03
C GLY A 162 9.96 -4.96 -22.18
N GLU A 163 9.08 -5.94 -22.02
CA GLU A 163 9.34 -7.16 -21.24
C GLU A 163 10.48 -8.01 -21.82
N ASN A 164 10.75 -7.84 -23.13
CA ASN A 164 11.83 -8.55 -23.83
C ASN A 164 13.23 -7.98 -23.55
N ILE A 165 13.33 -6.85 -22.84
CA ILE A 165 14.61 -6.24 -22.47
C ILE A 165 15.01 -6.82 -21.11
N LEU A 166 16.08 -7.59 -21.08
CA LEU A 166 16.60 -8.16 -19.84
C LEU A 166 17.20 -7.06 -18.95
N GLU A 167 17.11 -7.22 -17.63
CA GLU A 167 17.63 -6.23 -16.67
C GLU A 167 19.12 -5.92 -16.87
N GLU A 168 19.90 -6.91 -17.28
CA GLU A 168 21.33 -6.77 -17.57
C GLU A 168 21.64 -5.97 -18.85
N SER A 169 20.63 -5.82 -19.72
CA SER A 169 20.70 -5.05 -20.98
C SER A 169 20.10 -3.65 -20.85
N GLU A 170 19.55 -3.30 -19.68
CA GLU A 170 18.99 -1.98 -19.44
C GLU A 170 20.08 -0.92 -19.38
N ASN A 171 19.99 0.09 -20.26
CA ASN A 171 20.82 1.28 -20.11
C ASN A 171 20.12 2.31 -19.23
N LEU A 172 20.54 2.36 -17.97
CA LEU A 172 20.07 3.32 -16.96
C LEU A 172 21.01 4.51 -16.78
N HIS A 173 22.14 4.52 -17.50
CA HIS A 173 23.18 5.55 -17.45
C HIS A 173 23.06 6.39 -18.73
N ASN A 174 22.33 7.49 -18.64
CA ASN A 174 22.08 8.50 -19.68
C ASN A 174 20.86 8.26 -20.59
N VAL A 175 19.88 9.15 -20.41
CA VAL A 175 19.25 9.90 -21.50
C VAL A 175 19.77 11.32 -21.42
#